data_AF-A0A2E8NQI5-F1
#
_entry.id   AF-A0A2E8NQI5-F1
#
_cell.length_a   1.000
_cell.length_b   1.000
_cell.length_c   1.000
_cell.angle_alpha   90.00
_cell.angle_beta   90.00
_cell.angle_gamma   90.00
#
_symmetry.space_group_name_H-M   'P 1'
#
loop_
_entity.id
_entity.type
_entity.pdbx_description
1 polymer ?
#
loop_
_entity_poly.entity_id
_entity_poly.type
_entity_poly.pdbx_seq_one_letter_code
_entity_poly.pdbx_strand_id
1 'polypeptide(L)'
;MKTSRVFMIVVAFLAFAGCSETIVEIDISPPFSGTIFIDPDIITDADPSVYSGMTYAGRASRTMFDRRNGDGGGWITIDPYLFDTHYDDGLSIEIQVNPEFSTFEEAQKQAVFYADAVGRLPRSLRTDVETMWIHEGVFPFGGGNNNILIHVGQGEAYIRDGILEETLVHEAAHTSLDPSYASSAEWIQAQNTDPTFISTYAQDYPMREDIAESFVPFLAVEYRSDRITESLKNQILKTIPNRIAFFRSLGLDMYPIN
;
A
#
# COMPACT_ATOMS: atom_id res chain seq x y z
N MET A 1 7.96 36.67 84.32
CA MET A 1 7.51 35.73 83.28
C MET A 1 8.16 36.11 81.96
N LYS A 2 9.01 35.19 81.45
CA LYS A 2 9.67 35.09 80.14
C LYS A 2 9.73 36.33 79.23
N THR A 3 10.94 36.88 79.14
CA THR A 3 11.49 37.56 77.96
C THR A 3 11.54 36.60 76.78
N SER A 4 11.08 37.02 75.59
CA SER A 4 11.39 36.33 74.34
C SER A 4 11.85 37.36 73.31
N ARG A 5 13.09 37.18 72.84
CA ARG A 5 13.77 38.00 71.83
C ARG A 5 13.25 37.59 70.45
N VAL A 6 12.83 38.56 69.64
CA VAL A 6 12.58 38.36 68.21
C VAL A 6 13.92 38.47 67.49
N PHE A 7 14.41 37.35 66.94
CA PHE A 7 15.50 37.34 65.97
C PHE A 7 14.89 37.43 64.57
N MET A 8 15.22 38.49 63.84
CA MET A 8 14.88 38.66 62.44
C MET A 8 15.86 37.82 61.60
N ILE A 9 15.38 36.69 61.07
CA ILE A 9 16.13 35.89 60.10
C ILE A 9 15.86 36.49 58.72
N VAL A 10 16.88 37.11 58.13
CA VAL A 10 16.90 37.47 56.71
C VAL A 10 17.20 36.19 55.94
N VAL A 11 16.18 35.64 55.26
CA VAL A 11 16.37 34.57 54.28
C VAL A 11 16.70 35.22 52.94
N ALA A 12 17.93 35.04 52.49
CA ALA A 12 18.34 35.43 51.14
C ALA A 12 17.68 34.48 50.13
N PHE A 13 16.84 35.01 49.25
CA PHE A 13 16.33 34.29 48.09
C PHE A 13 17.46 34.18 47.05
N LEU A 14 18.01 32.98 46.90
CA LEU A 14 18.81 32.61 45.73
C LEU A 14 17.84 32.47 44.54
N ALA A 15 17.91 33.41 43.60
CA ALA A 15 17.22 33.30 42.33
C ALA A 15 17.88 32.18 41.50
N PHE A 16 17.26 31.01 41.45
CA PHE A 16 17.57 30.02 40.42
C PHE A 16 17.08 30.58 39.08
N ALA A 17 18.01 30.90 38.18
CA ALA A 17 17.70 31.14 36.78
C ALA A 17 17.16 29.83 36.20
N GLY A 18 15.83 29.71 36.11
CA GLY A 18 15.18 28.62 35.41
C GLY A 18 15.58 28.68 33.94
N CYS A 19 16.40 27.73 33.49
CA CYS A 19 16.47 27.42 32.08
C CYS A 19 15.08 26.90 31.69
N SER A 20 14.37 27.67 30.89
CA SER A 20 13.12 27.25 30.27
C SER A 20 13.46 26.11 29.30
N GLU A 21 13.35 24.87 29.76
CA GLU A 21 13.37 23.72 28.86
C GLU A 21 12.20 23.90 27.89
N THR A 22 12.54 24.13 26.63
CA THR A 22 11.55 24.18 25.55
C THR A 22 11.11 22.74 25.35
N ILE A 23 9.94 22.38 25.87
CA ILE A 23 9.30 21.12 25.52
C ILE A 23 8.96 21.23 24.05
N VAL A 24 9.79 20.62 23.20
CA VAL A 24 9.46 20.42 21.79
C VAL A 24 8.40 19.33 21.78
N GLU A 25 7.14 19.70 21.59
CA GLU A 25 6.12 18.74 21.18
C GLU A 25 6.59 18.14 19.85
N ILE A 26 6.99 16.87 19.89
CA ILE A 26 7.23 16.11 18.66
C ILE A 26 5.85 15.80 18.13
N ASP A 27 5.52 16.38 16.98
CA ASP A 27 4.32 16.00 16.23
C ASP A 27 4.48 14.56 15.75
N ILE A 28 3.75 13.65 16.40
CA ILE A 28 3.69 12.22 16.08
C ILE A 28 2.48 11.90 15.20
N SER A 29 1.84 12.90 14.57
CA SER A 29 0.78 12.63 13.60
C SER A 29 1.35 11.95 12.34
N PRO A 30 0.60 11.00 11.74
CA PRO A 30 0.98 10.46 10.44
C PRO A 30 1.11 11.59 9.40
N PRO A 31 2.19 11.62 8.60
CA PRO A 31 2.46 12.70 7.67
C PRO A 31 1.54 12.73 6.45
N PHE A 32 0.89 11.60 6.14
CA PHE A 32 0.03 11.46 4.97
C PHE A 32 -1.37 10.99 5.36
N SER A 33 -2.37 11.23 4.51
CA SER A 33 -3.69 10.63 4.70
C SER A 33 -3.77 9.20 4.14
N GLY A 34 -2.84 8.84 3.25
CA GLY A 34 -2.76 7.62 2.47
C GLY A 34 -1.47 7.64 1.64
N THR A 35 -1.02 6.51 1.10
CA THR A 35 0.32 6.45 0.49
C THR A 35 0.38 6.36 -1.03
N ILE A 36 -0.72 5.99 -1.69
CA ILE A 36 -0.78 5.88 -3.16
C ILE A 36 -0.62 7.21 -3.89
N PHE A 37 -0.62 8.34 -3.18
CA PHE A 37 -0.59 9.69 -3.75
C PHE A 37 0.59 10.55 -3.26
N ILE A 38 1.57 9.94 -2.58
CA ILE A 38 2.71 10.68 -2.03
C ILE A 38 3.69 11.13 -3.11
N ASP A 39 3.74 10.38 -4.22
CA ASP A 39 4.55 10.67 -5.40
C ASP A 39 4.03 9.79 -6.57
N PRO A 40 3.73 10.34 -7.76
CA PRO A 40 3.21 9.60 -8.91
C PRO A 40 4.30 8.88 -9.73
N ASP A 41 5.58 9.08 -9.39
CA ASP A 41 6.71 8.57 -10.18
C ASP A 41 7.42 7.38 -9.50
N ILE A 42 6.85 6.78 -8.45
CA ILE A 42 7.48 5.63 -7.77
C ILE A 42 7.53 4.45 -8.74
N ILE A 43 6.42 4.10 -9.35
CA ILE A 43 6.35 3.18 -10.49
C ILE A 43 5.52 3.85 -11.59
N THR A 44 5.95 3.76 -12.84
CA THR A 44 5.21 4.38 -13.94
C THR A 44 4.88 3.38 -15.05
N ASP A 45 3.97 3.78 -15.93
CA ASP A 45 3.62 3.01 -17.13
C ASP A 45 4.81 2.76 -18.08
N ALA A 46 5.88 3.54 -17.95
CA ALA A 46 7.14 3.38 -18.68
C ALA A 46 8.09 2.33 -18.07
N ASP A 47 7.84 1.87 -16.84
CA ASP A 47 8.68 0.86 -16.21
C ASP A 47 8.53 -0.52 -16.89
N PRO A 48 9.59 -1.36 -16.88
CA PRO A 48 9.54 -2.67 -17.48
C PRO A 48 8.43 -3.54 -16.88
N SER A 49 7.61 -4.12 -17.75
CA SER A 49 6.68 -5.18 -17.39
C SER A 49 7.24 -6.53 -17.77
N VAL A 50 7.06 -7.51 -16.88
CA VAL A 50 7.38 -8.93 -17.12
C VAL A 50 6.26 -9.70 -17.79
N TYR A 51 5.16 -9.01 -18.16
CA TYR A 51 4.07 -9.62 -18.90
C TYR A 51 4.57 -10.20 -20.23
N SER A 52 4.41 -11.51 -20.40
CA SER A 52 4.94 -12.26 -21.55
C SER A 52 3.87 -12.68 -22.56
N GLY A 53 2.60 -12.64 -22.16
CA GLY A 53 1.47 -13.00 -23.01
C GLY A 53 0.32 -13.63 -22.23
N MET A 54 -0.76 -13.94 -22.94
CA MET A 54 -1.91 -14.65 -22.38
C MET A 54 -2.57 -15.56 -23.42
N THR A 55 -3.28 -16.57 -22.93
CA THR A 55 -4.11 -17.47 -23.74
C THR A 55 -5.58 -17.31 -23.35
N TYR A 56 -6.47 -17.17 -24.33
CA TYR A 56 -7.91 -17.18 -24.05
C TYR A 56 -8.38 -18.60 -23.71
N ALA A 57 -8.91 -18.77 -22.50
CA ALA A 57 -9.36 -20.05 -21.95
C ALA A 57 -10.88 -20.28 -22.13
N GLY A 58 -11.58 -19.37 -22.81
CA GLY A 58 -13.02 -19.47 -23.04
C GLY A 58 -13.84 -18.76 -21.98
N ARG A 59 -15.02 -19.31 -21.68
CA ARG A 59 -15.94 -18.81 -20.66
C ARG A 59 -16.39 -19.97 -19.80
N ALA A 60 -16.38 -19.79 -18.50
CA ALA A 60 -16.88 -20.77 -17.54
C ALA A 60 -17.27 -20.07 -16.26
N SER A 61 -18.15 -20.71 -15.48
CA SER A 61 -18.67 -20.12 -14.25
C SER A 61 -17.54 -19.81 -13.27
N ARG A 62 -17.57 -18.59 -12.74
CA ARG A 62 -16.70 -18.07 -11.67
C ARG A 62 -17.54 -17.31 -10.66
N THR A 63 -17.10 -17.31 -9.42
CA THR A 63 -17.63 -16.44 -8.37
C THR A 63 -16.67 -15.28 -8.18
N MET A 64 -17.14 -14.06 -8.43
CA MET A 64 -16.36 -12.82 -8.40
C MET A 64 -16.98 -11.86 -7.38
N PHE A 65 -16.18 -11.05 -6.70
CA PHE A 65 -16.71 -9.98 -5.86
C PHE A 65 -16.92 -8.71 -6.70
N ASP A 66 -18.11 -8.11 -6.61
CA ASP A 66 -18.42 -6.87 -7.31
C ASP A 66 -18.91 -5.82 -6.30
N ARG A 67 -18.18 -4.70 -6.21
CA ARG A 67 -18.53 -3.56 -5.35
C ARG A 67 -19.86 -2.90 -5.72
N ARG A 68 -20.37 -3.13 -6.93
CA ARG A 68 -21.66 -2.63 -7.40
C ARG A 68 -22.84 -3.44 -6.86
N ASN A 69 -22.59 -4.65 -6.36
CA ASN A 69 -23.61 -5.58 -5.93
C ASN A 69 -24.05 -5.31 -4.47
N GLY A 70 -24.82 -4.24 -4.27
CA GLY A 70 -25.39 -3.86 -2.97
C GLY A 70 -24.50 -2.95 -2.11
N ASP A 71 -24.98 -2.61 -0.91
CA ASP A 71 -24.26 -1.74 0.02
C ASP A 71 -23.01 -2.45 0.57
N GLY A 72 -21.83 -1.99 0.15
CA GLY A 72 -20.55 -2.60 0.52
C GLY A 72 -20.06 -3.69 -0.45
N GLY A 73 -20.78 -3.96 -1.54
CA GLY A 73 -20.43 -4.98 -2.53
C GLY A 73 -20.86 -6.39 -2.16
N GLY A 74 -20.75 -7.30 -3.13
CA GLY A 74 -21.19 -8.67 -2.93
C GLY A 74 -20.71 -9.65 -3.99
N TRP A 75 -20.74 -10.93 -3.64
CA TRP A 75 -20.37 -12.02 -4.53
C TRP A 75 -21.42 -12.24 -5.61
N ILE A 76 -20.97 -12.35 -6.86
CA ILE A 76 -21.77 -12.70 -8.03
C ILE A 76 -21.22 -13.98 -8.65
N THR A 77 -22.09 -14.76 -9.29
CA THR A 77 -21.66 -15.93 -10.08
C THR A 77 -22.08 -15.74 -11.53
N ILE A 78 -21.09 -15.69 -12.41
CA ILE A 78 -21.23 -15.37 -13.84
C ILE A 78 -20.25 -16.18 -14.67
N ASP A 79 -20.41 -16.17 -16.01
CA ASP A 79 -19.48 -16.81 -16.96
C ASP A 79 -18.60 -15.73 -17.64
N PRO A 80 -17.52 -15.23 -16.98
CA PRO A 80 -16.63 -14.21 -17.54
C PRO A 80 -15.81 -14.73 -18.73
N TYR A 81 -15.17 -13.79 -19.44
CA TYR A 81 -14.07 -14.13 -20.34
C TYR A 81 -12.82 -14.45 -19.52
N LEU A 82 -12.22 -15.62 -19.77
CA LEU A 82 -11.10 -16.13 -19.01
C LEU A 82 -9.81 -16.03 -19.83
N PHE A 83 -8.79 -15.43 -19.25
CA PHE A 83 -7.46 -15.30 -19.86
C PHE A 83 -6.40 -15.85 -18.91
N ASP A 84 -5.70 -16.90 -19.34
CA ASP A 84 -4.54 -17.43 -18.63
C ASP A 84 -3.33 -16.59 -19.00
N THR A 85 -2.91 -15.73 -18.08
CA THR A 85 -1.80 -14.78 -18.27
C THR A 85 -0.50 -15.37 -17.77
N HIS A 86 0.60 -15.11 -18.47
CA HIS A 86 1.93 -15.61 -18.14
C HIS A 86 2.94 -14.46 -18.03
N TYR A 87 3.86 -14.60 -17.08
CA TYR A 87 4.96 -13.68 -16.84
C TYR A 87 6.30 -14.36 -17.14
N ASP A 88 7.32 -13.60 -17.56
CA ASP A 88 8.62 -14.15 -17.98
C ASP A 88 9.44 -14.77 -16.83
N ASP A 89 9.02 -14.51 -15.60
CA ASP A 89 9.54 -15.07 -14.36
C ASP A 89 8.76 -16.33 -13.92
N GLY A 90 7.85 -16.82 -14.75
CA GLY A 90 7.13 -18.09 -14.57
C GLY A 90 5.89 -18.02 -13.67
N LEU A 91 5.48 -16.83 -13.21
CA LEU A 91 4.15 -16.68 -12.60
C LEU A 91 3.04 -16.71 -13.65
N SER A 92 1.83 -17.01 -13.20
CA SER A 92 0.62 -16.96 -14.01
C SER A 92 -0.57 -16.46 -13.20
N ILE A 93 -1.48 -15.75 -13.86
CA ILE A 93 -2.69 -15.18 -13.26
C ILE A 93 -3.88 -15.49 -14.18
N GLU A 94 -4.98 -16.03 -13.65
CA GLU A 94 -6.23 -16.14 -14.39
C GLU A 94 -6.99 -14.81 -14.31
N ILE A 95 -7.08 -14.10 -15.43
CA ILE A 95 -7.86 -12.85 -15.52
C ILE A 95 -9.29 -13.18 -15.91
N GLN A 96 -10.24 -12.72 -15.10
CA GLN A 96 -11.66 -12.96 -15.26
C GLN A 96 -12.34 -11.62 -15.56
N VAL A 97 -12.69 -11.41 -16.84
CA VAL A 97 -13.30 -10.17 -17.30
C VAL A 97 -14.81 -10.34 -17.42
N ASN A 98 -15.57 -9.50 -16.71
CA ASN A 98 -17.03 -9.58 -16.64
C ASN A 98 -17.67 -9.52 -18.05
N PRO A 99 -18.74 -10.28 -18.35
CA PRO A 99 -19.41 -10.26 -19.65
C PRO A 99 -20.01 -8.93 -20.11
N GLU A 100 -20.10 -7.94 -19.22
CA GLU A 100 -20.56 -6.58 -19.55
C GLU A 100 -19.68 -5.88 -20.61
N PHE A 101 -18.40 -6.25 -20.68
CA PHE A 101 -17.54 -5.91 -21.81
C PHE A 101 -18.05 -6.65 -23.05
N SER A 102 -18.85 -5.93 -23.85
CA SER A 102 -19.81 -6.49 -24.81
C SER A 102 -19.20 -7.35 -25.93
N THR A 103 -17.88 -7.33 -26.11
CA THR A 103 -17.18 -8.16 -27.10
C THR A 103 -15.94 -8.81 -26.49
N PHE A 104 -15.49 -9.90 -27.12
CA PHE A 104 -14.23 -10.54 -26.76
C PHE A 104 -13.05 -9.56 -26.86
N GLU A 105 -13.04 -8.72 -27.90
CA GLU A 105 -11.99 -7.73 -28.15
C GLU A 105 -11.92 -6.68 -27.04
N GLU A 106 -13.06 -6.17 -26.57
CA GLU A 106 -13.07 -5.22 -25.44
C GLU A 106 -12.62 -5.89 -24.14
N ALA A 107 -13.06 -7.13 -23.88
CA ALA A 107 -12.61 -7.87 -22.71
C ALA A 107 -11.11 -8.16 -22.74
N GLN A 108 -10.58 -8.55 -23.90
CA GLN A 108 -9.16 -8.82 -24.09
C GLN A 108 -8.31 -7.56 -23.92
N LYS A 109 -8.77 -6.40 -24.39
CA LYS A 109 -8.06 -5.13 -24.16
C LYS A 109 -7.87 -4.84 -22.67
N GLN A 110 -8.93 -5.01 -21.87
CA GLN A 110 -8.83 -4.82 -20.42
C GLN A 110 -7.88 -5.83 -19.78
N ALA A 111 -8.00 -7.11 -20.15
CA ALA A 111 -7.11 -8.14 -19.64
C ALA A 111 -5.64 -7.83 -19.94
N VAL A 112 -5.31 -7.47 -21.19
CA VAL A 112 -3.93 -7.16 -21.59
C VAL A 112 -3.39 -5.94 -20.85
N PHE A 113 -4.20 -4.88 -20.73
CA PHE A 113 -3.79 -3.66 -20.04
C PHE A 113 -3.41 -3.93 -18.58
N TYR A 114 -4.29 -4.58 -17.82
CA TYR A 114 -4.02 -4.84 -16.40
C TYR A 114 -3.00 -5.97 -16.18
N ALA A 115 -2.89 -6.94 -17.09
CA ALA A 115 -1.80 -7.92 -17.08
C ALA A 115 -0.43 -7.23 -17.15
N ASP A 116 -0.30 -6.27 -18.08
CA ASP A 116 0.90 -5.48 -18.27
C ASP A 116 1.17 -4.57 -17.06
N ALA A 117 0.16 -3.87 -16.54
CA ALA A 117 0.26 -3.03 -15.33
C ALA A 117 0.75 -3.82 -14.12
N VAL A 118 0.11 -4.95 -13.81
CA VAL A 118 0.53 -5.84 -12.73
C VAL A 118 1.92 -6.42 -12.97
N GLY A 119 2.30 -6.68 -14.22
CA GLY A 119 3.65 -7.15 -14.56
C GLY A 119 4.79 -6.17 -14.24
N ARG A 120 4.51 -4.92 -13.91
CA ARG A 120 5.52 -3.95 -13.41
C ARG A 120 5.83 -4.13 -11.92
N LEU A 121 4.92 -4.79 -11.18
CA LEU A 121 5.04 -4.99 -9.74
C LEU A 121 6.17 -5.98 -9.40
N PRO A 122 6.80 -5.84 -8.22
CA PRO A 122 7.70 -6.84 -7.68
C PRO A 122 7.10 -8.25 -7.71
N ARG A 123 7.91 -9.25 -8.05
CA ARG A 123 7.49 -10.66 -8.03
C ARG A 123 6.90 -11.05 -6.68
N SER A 124 7.49 -10.58 -5.59
CA SER A 124 6.99 -10.83 -4.24
C SER A 124 5.55 -10.38 -4.02
N LEU A 125 5.09 -9.34 -4.71
CA LEU A 125 3.70 -8.88 -4.64
C LEU A 125 2.76 -9.61 -5.59
N ARG A 126 3.29 -10.22 -6.65
CA ARG A 126 2.53 -11.04 -7.60
C ARG A 126 2.40 -12.51 -7.17
N THR A 127 3.22 -12.98 -6.23
CA THR A 127 3.39 -14.40 -5.93
C THR A 127 2.10 -15.10 -5.51
N ASP A 128 1.26 -14.43 -4.71
CA ASP A 128 -0.01 -14.99 -4.23
C ASP A 128 -1.22 -14.44 -5.00
N VAL A 129 -1.00 -13.65 -6.06
CA VAL A 129 -2.09 -13.21 -6.95
C VAL A 129 -2.40 -14.35 -7.91
N GLU A 130 -3.48 -15.09 -7.65
CA GLU A 130 -3.92 -16.19 -8.51
C GLU A 130 -4.89 -15.71 -9.60
N THR A 131 -5.68 -14.66 -9.29
CA THR A 131 -6.75 -14.18 -10.15
C THR A 131 -6.83 -12.66 -10.22
N MET A 132 -7.45 -12.13 -11.28
CA MET A 132 -7.89 -10.73 -11.31
C MET A 132 -9.35 -10.64 -11.76
N TRP A 133 -10.16 -9.87 -11.04
CA TRP A 133 -11.55 -9.62 -11.39
C TRP A 133 -11.70 -8.25 -12.02
N ILE A 134 -12.16 -8.19 -13.26
CA ILE A 134 -12.30 -6.94 -14.00
C ILE A 134 -13.77 -6.65 -14.29
N HIS A 135 -14.23 -5.52 -13.77
CA HIS A 135 -15.59 -5.01 -13.87
C HIS A 135 -15.64 -3.61 -14.50
N GLU A 136 -16.75 -3.25 -15.13
CA GLU A 136 -17.08 -1.85 -15.42
C GLU A 136 -17.43 -1.07 -14.15
N GLY A 137 -17.40 0.26 -14.21
CA GLY A 137 -17.85 1.14 -13.12
C GLY A 137 -16.73 1.86 -12.38
N VAL A 138 -17.11 2.71 -11.45
CA VAL A 138 -16.20 3.61 -10.70
C VAL A 138 -16.27 3.27 -9.22
N PHE A 139 -15.50 2.24 -8.83
CA PHE A 139 -15.35 1.79 -7.45
C PHE A 139 -13.86 1.54 -7.18
N PRO A 140 -13.37 1.76 -5.95
CA PRO A 140 -11.96 1.52 -5.60
C PRO A 140 -11.49 0.13 -6.03
N PHE A 141 -10.20 -0.04 -6.25
CA PHE A 141 -9.61 -1.37 -6.40
C PHE A 141 -9.60 -2.11 -5.05
N GLY A 142 -9.30 -3.40 -5.07
CA GLY A 142 -9.22 -4.20 -3.85
C GLY A 142 -8.24 -5.36 -3.97
N GLY A 143 -7.56 -5.68 -2.88
CA GLY A 143 -6.70 -6.84 -2.75
C GLY A 143 -7.20 -7.85 -1.72
N GLY A 144 -6.56 -9.02 -1.71
CA GLY A 144 -6.89 -10.16 -0.84
C GLY A 144 -7.60 -11.29 -1.60
N ASN A 145 -7.87 -12.41 -0.91
CA ASN A 145 -8.46 -13.61 -1.53
C ASN A 145 -7.67 -14.11 -2.77
N ASN A 146 -6.34 -13.98 -2.74
CA ASN A 146 -5.47 -14.30 -3.87
C ASN A 146 -5.90 -13.59 -5.18
N ASN A 147 -6.45 -12.37 -5.07
CA ASN A 147 -7.08 -11.64 -6.15
C ASN A 147 -6.76 -10.15 -6.12
N ILE A 148 -6.74 -9.53 -7.30
CA ILE A 148 -6.88 -8.07 -7.44
C ILE A 148 -8.22 -7.76 -8.15
N LEU A 149 -9.05 -6.97 -7.47
CA LEU A 149 -10.34 -6.49 -7.92
C LEU A 149 -10.20 -5.12 -8.57
N ILE A 150 -10.68 -5.02 -9.80
CA ILE A 150 -10.51 -3.88 -10.68
C ILE A 150 -11.87 -3.44 -11.22
N HIS A 151 -12.21 -2.16 -11.02
CA HIS A 151 -13.33 -1.49 -11.69
C HIS A 151 -12.76 -0.45 -12.66
N VAL A 152 -12.89 -0.68 -13.98
CA VAL A 152 -12.08 0.02 -14.99
C VAL A 152 -12.31 1.53 -15.03
N GLY A 153 -13.51 2.01 -14.69
CA GLY A 153 -13.80 3.45 -14.61
C GLY A 153 -13.08 4.15 -13.45
N GLN A 154 -12.79 3.42 -12.37
CA GLN A 154 -11.88 3.91 -11.33
C GLN A 154 -10.42 3.83 -11.78
N GLY A 155 -10.05 2.77 -12.51
CA GLY A 155 -8.72 2.67 -13.13
C GLY A 155 -8.42 3.85 -14.04
N GLU A 156 -9.39 4.30 -14.85
CA GLU A 156 -9.26 5.51 -15.66
C GLU A 156 -9.03 6.79 -14.83
N ALA A 157 -9.58 6.86 -13.62
CA ALA A 157 -9.29 7.96 -12.70
C ALA A 157 -7.86 7.87 -12.15
N TYR A 158 -7.43 6.67 -11.73
CA TYR A 158 -6.05 6.46 -11.26
C TYR A 158 -5.01 6.72 -12.33
N ILE A 159 -5.26 6.35 -13.59
CA ILE A 159 -4.40 6.67 -14.73
C ILE A 159 -4.30 8.19 -14.91
N ARG A 160 -5.43 8.91 -14.84
CA ARG A 160 -5.45 10.37 -14.99
C ARG A 160 -4.69 11.08 -13.88
N ASP A 161 -4.77 10.54 -12.67
CA ASP A 161 -4.11 11.08 -11.49
C ASP A 161 -2.65 10.63 -11.37
N GLY A 162 -2.21 9.68 -12.21
CA GLY A 162 -0.84 9.15 -12.23
C GLY A 162 -0.50 8.23 -11.06
N ILE A 163 -1.49 7.47 -10.56
CA ILE A 163 -1.35 6.66 -9.33
C ILE A 163 -1.82 5.20 -9.52
N LEU A 164 -1.97 4.74 -10.76
CA LEU A 164 -2.47 3.40 -11.04
C LEU A 164 -1.53 2.34 -10.48
N GLU A 165 -0.24 2.48 -10.74
CA GLU A 165 0.81 1.55 -10.36
C GLU A 165 0.98 1.49 -8.84
N GLU A 166 1.00 2.63 -8.15
CA GLU A 166 1.03 2.70 -6.68
C GLU A 166 -0.21 2.07 -6.06
N THR A 167 -1.38 2.25 -6.68
CA THR A 167 -2.60 1.59 -6.24
C THR A 167 -2.49 0.07 -6.41
N LEU A 168 -1.98 -0.41 -7.55
CA LEU A 168 -1.78 -1.85 -7.76
C LEU A 168 -0.75 -2.45 -6.81
N VAL A 169 0.31 -1.72 -6.44
CA VAL A 169 1.26 -2.12 -5.39
C VAL A 169 0.53 -2.31 -4.06
N HIS A 170 -0.30 -1.34 -3.68
CA HIS A 170 -1.07 -1.38 -2.44
C HIS A 170 -1.99 -2.62 -2.41
N GLU A 171 -2.78 -2.85 -3.45
CA GLU A 171 -3.70 -4.01 -3.49
C GLU A 171 -2.96 -5.35 -3.58
N ALA A 172 -1.82 -5.40 -4.27
CA ALA A 172 -1.01 -6.61 -4.34
C ALA A 172 -0.31 -6.92 -3.00
N ALA A 173 0.01 -5.91 -2.19
CA ALA A 173 0.52 -6.09 -0.83
C ALA A 173 -0.53 -6.71 0.10
N HIS A 174 -1.80 -6.28 0.02
CA HIS A 174 -2.89 -6.99 0.71
C HIS A 174 -2.99 -8.46 0.32
N THR A 175 -2.68 -8.76 -0.93
CA THR A 175 -2.83 -10.12 -1.45
C THR A 175 -1.68 -11.02 -1.02
N SER A 176 -0.44 -10.55 -1.17
CA SER A 176 0.76 -11.39 -1.01
C SER A 176 1.54 -11.20 0.29
N LEU A 177 1.27 -10.14 1.06
CA LEU A 177 1.99 -9.86 2.30
C LEU A 177 1.11 -9.93 3.54
N ASP A 178 -0.09 -9.36 3.51
CA ASP A 178 -0.97 -9.32 4.69
C ASP A 178 -1.23 -10.70 5.32
N PRO A 179 -1.56 -11.77 4.56
CA PRO A 179 -1.87 -13.07 5.15
C PRO A 179 -0.71 -13.64 5.98
N SER A 180 0.52 -13.33 5.58
CA SER A 180 1.73 -13.82 6.24
C SER A 180 2.20 -12.91 7.38
N TYR A 181 2.05 -11.60 7.23
CA TYR A 181 2.79 -10.64 8.04
C TYR A 181 1.95 -9.68 8.87
N ALA A 182 0.71 -9.36 8.48
CA ALA A 182 -0.07 -8.30 9.14
C ALA A 182 -0.32 -8.56 10.64
N SER A 183 -0.31 -9.83 11.05
CA SER A 183 -0.45 -10.26 12.45
C SER A 183 0.81 -10.90 13.04
N SER A 184 1.94 -10.87 12.30
CA SER A 184 3.21 -11.42 12.78
C SER A 184 3.76 -10.60 13.96
N ALA A 185 4.46 -11.28 14.86
CA ALA A 185 5.05 -10.62 16.03
C ALA A 185 6.09 -9.58 15.63
N GLU A 186 6.85 -9.87 14.57
CA GLU A 186 7.88 -9.03 14.00
C GLU A 186 7.30 -7.75 13.38
N TRP A 187 6.20 -7.84 12.62
CA TRP A 187 5.51 -6.67 12.08
C TRP A 187 4.91 -5.80 13.19
N ILE A 188 4.21 -6.41 14.15
CA ILE A 188 3.63 -5.70 15.29
C ILE A 188 4.74 -5.02 16.11
N GLN A 189 5.90 -5.65 16.25
CA GLN A 189 7.04 -5.04 16.91
C GLN A 189 7.58 -3.84 16.13
N ALA A 190 7.72 -3.94 14.80
CA ALA A 190 8.12 -2.81 13.96
C ALA A 190 7.14 -1.64 14.09
N GLN A 191 5.83 -1.91 14.00
CA GLN A 191 4.76 -0.94 14.20
C GLN A 191 4.85 -0.22 15.54
N ASN A 192 5.07 -0.94 16.65
CA ASN A 192 5.18 -0.36 17.98
C ASN A 192 6.48 0.41 18.23
N THR A 193 7.52 0.18 17.42
CA THR A 193 8.85 0.81 17.59
C THR A 193 9.01 2.05 16.72
N ASP A 194 8.21 2.18 15.66
CA ASP A 194 8.19 3.37 14.82
C ASP A 194 7.62 4.60 15.55
N PRO A 195 8.11 5.81 15.25
CA PRO A 195 7.59 7.04 15.83
C PRO A 195 6.08 7.24 15.63
N THR A 196 5.56 6.84 14.46
CA THR A 196 4.11 6.85 14.17
C THR A 196 3.80 5.98 12.94
N PHE A 197 2.55 6.00 12.48
CA PHE A 197 2.13 5.38 11.22
C PHE A 197 2.48 6.29 10.03
N ILE A 198 2.70 5.70 8.86
CA ILE A 198 3.02 6.47 7.65
C ILE A 198 1.83 7.28 7.15
N SER A 199 0.61 6.81 7.37
CA SER A 199 -0.62 7.50 7.00
C SER A 199 -1.70 7.40 8.08
N THR A 200 -2.67 8.33 8.06
CA THR A 200 -3.86 8.24 8.93
C THR A 200 -4.69 7.00 8.58
N TYR A 201 -4.72 6.59 7.32
CA TYR A 201 -5.42 5.37 6.92
C TYR A 201 -4.81 4.11 7.53
N ALA A 202 -3.48 3.99 7.49
CA ALA A 202 -2.75 2.93 8.19
C ALA A 202 -2.98 2.98 9.71
N GLN A 203 -3.04 4.17 10.30
CA GLN A 203 -3.31 4.36 11.73
C GLN A 203 -4.73 3.92 12.13
N ASP A 204 -5.73 4.25 11.33
CA ASP A 204 -7.14 3.94 11.61
C ASP A 204 -7.43 2.43 11.44
N TYR A 205 -6.69 1.75 10.55
CA TYR A 205 -6.88 0.35 10.22
C TYR A 205 -5.56 -0.46 10.27
N PRO A 206 -4.87 -0.51 11.42
CA PRO A 206 -3.48 -0.99 11.51
C PRO A 206 -3.29 -2.47 11.20
N MET A 207 -4.34 -3.28 11.36
CA MET A 207 -4.32 -4.71 11.06
C MET A 207 -4.69 -5.04 9.61
N ARG A 208 -5.14 -4.04 8.84
CA ARG A 208 -5.63 -4.22 7.48
C ARG A 208 -4.84 -3.41 6.47
N GLU A 209 -4.49 -2.16 6.79
CA GLU A 209 -3.94 -1.20 5.81
C GLU A 209 -2.45 -0.94 5.99
N ASP A 210 -1.89 -1.19 7.17
CA ASP A 210 -0.54 -0.70 7.51
C ASP A 210 0.58 -1.30 6.65
N ILE A 211 0.49 -2.59 6.27
CA ILE A 211 1.47 -3.20 5.38
C ILE A 211 1.35 -2.61 3.97
N ALA A 212 0.14 -2.59 3.41
CA ALA A 212 -0.10 -2.07 2.07
C ALA A 212 0.31 -0.59 1.95
N GLU A 213 -0.03 0.21 2.96
CA GLU A 213 0.35 1.61 3.06
C GLU A 213 1.85 1.82 3.31
N SER A 214 2.53 0.89 3.99
CA SER A 214 3.97 1.02 4.23
C SER A 214 4.82 0.50 3.06
N PHE A 215 4.26 -0.35 2.18
CA PHE A 215 5.03 -0.96 1.10
C PHE A 215 5.32 0.00 -0.06
N VAL A 216 4.39 0.90 -0.41
CA VAL A 216 4.62 1.93 -1.44
C VAL A 216 5.80 2.85 -1.05
N PRO A 217 5.84 3.45 0.17
CA PRO A 217 7.00 4.19 0.66
C PRO A 217 8.29 3.36 0.75
N PHE A 218 8.20 2.07 1.07
CA PHE A 218 9.35 1.17 1.05
C PHE A 218 9.98 1.07 -0.34
N LEU A 219 9.17 0.85 -1.39
CA LEU A 219 9.64 0.88 -2.78
C LEU A 219 10.28 2.21 -3.14
N ALA A 220 9.62 3.31 -2.76
CA ALA A 220 10.10 4.67 -3.01
C ALA A 220 11.50 4.92 -2.42
N VAL A 221 11.71 4.53 -1.16
CA VAL A 221 12.98 4.77 -0.46
C VAL A 221 14.10 3.83 -0.91
N GLU A 222 13.78 2.59 -1.25
CA GLU A 222 14.79 1.53 -1.42
C GLU A 222 15.17 1.29 -2.87
N TYR A 223 14.20 1.37 -3.78
CA TYR A 223 14.38 1.02 -5.17
C TYR A 223 14.21 2.22 -6.10
N ARG A 224 13.61 3.31 -5.62
CA ARG A 224 13.21 4.46 -6.46
C ARG A 224 13.60 5.79 -5.83
N SER A 225 14.66 5.77 -5.02
CA SER A 225 15.05 6.95 -4.23
C SER A 225 15.58 8.11 -5.09
N ASP A 226 15.94 7.83 -6.34
CA ASP A 226 16.31 8.80 -7.36
C ASP A 226 15.10 9.48 -8.02
N ARG A 227 13.89 8.95 -7.83
CA ARG A 227 12.63 9.49 -8.38
C ARG A 227 11.89 10.40 -7.39
N ILE A 228 12.08 10.20 -6.10
CA ILE A 228 11.45 11.01 -5.05
C ILE A 228 12.35 12.14 -4.55
N THR A 229 11.74 13.17 -3.96
CA THR A 229 12.51 14.24 -3.31
C THR A 229 13.24 13.75 -2.05
N GLU A 230 14.41 14.33 -1.77
CA GLU A 230 15.15 14.07 -0.53
C GLU A 230 14.32 14.39 0.73
N SER A 231 13.42 15.37 0.65
CA SER A 231 12.49 15.69 1.74
C SER A 231 11.50 14.54 1.99
N LEU A 232 10.89 14.00 0.93
CA LEU A 232 9.95 12.88 1.04
C LEU A 232 10.66 11.63 1.58
N LYS A 233 11.83 11.29 1.03
CA LYS A 233 12.66 10.18 1.53
C LYS A 233 12.96 10.30 3.02
N ASN A 234 13.39 11.48 3.46
CA ASN A 234 13.68 11.74 4.87
C ASN A 234 12.43 11.70 5.75
N GLN A 235 11.28 12.13 5.25
CA GLN A 235 10.01 12.04 5.96
C GLN A 235 9.65 10.56 6.20
N ILE A 236 9.66 9.72 5.15
CA ILE A 236 9.38 8.28 5.27
C ILE A 236 10.34 7.60 6.25
N LEU A 237 11.65 7.81 6.09
CA LEU A 237 12.68 7.18 6.93
C LEU A 237 12.63 7.61 8.40
N LYS A 238 12.16 8.83 8.68
CA LYS A 238 11.95 9.30 10.06
C LYS A 238 10.63 8.78 10.64
N THR A 239 9.63 8.54 9.81
CA THR A 239 8.29 8.15 10.26
C THR A 239 8.16 6.65 10.52
N ILE A 240 8.66 5.78 9.62
CA ILE A 240 8.54 4.31 9.75
C ILE A 240 9.86 3.52 9.59
N PRO A 241 10.98 3.90 10.23
CA PRO A 241 12.28 3.27 10.03
C PRO A 241 12.29 1.74 10.26
N ASN A 242 11.51 1.24 11.22
CA ASN A 242 11.48 -0.17 11.59
C ASN A 242 10.62 -0.99 10.63
N ARG A 243 9.50 -0.47 10.10
CA ARG A 243 8.77 -1.16 9.03
C ARG A 243 9.58 -1.24 7.74
N ILE A 244 10.34 -0.19 7.40
CA ILE A 244 11.30 -0.24 6.29
C ILE A 244 12.36 -1.34 6.54
N ALA A 245 12.91 -1.41 7.76
CA ALA A 245 13.87 -2.46 8.14
C ALA A 245 13.25 -3.87 8.13
N PHE A 246 11.98 -4.00 8.50
CA PHE A 246 11.24 -5.25 8.42
C PHE A 246 11.17 -5.75 6.97
N PHE A 247 10.70 -4.92 6.02
CA PHE A 247 10.64 -5.32 4.61
C PHE A 247 12.02 -5.67 4.03
N ARG A 248 13.07 -4.91 4.37
CA ARG A 248 14.46 -5.27 4.02
C ARG A 248 14.84 -6.67 4.49
N SER A 249 14.41 -7.06 5.68
CA SER A 249 14.77 -8.34 6.30
C SER A 249 14.12 -9.55 5.65
N LEU A 250 13.02 -9.36 4.91
CA LEU A 250 12.27 -10.45 4.28
C LEU A 250 12.99 -11.06 3.07
N GLY A 251 13.95 -10.36 2.46
CA GLY A 251 14.64 -10.84 1.25
C GLY A 251 13.68 -11.06 0.09
N LEU A 252 12.73 -10.15 -0.09
CA LEU A 252 11.69 -10.23 -1.13
C LEU A 252 12.31 -10.25 -2.53
N ASP A 253 11.72 -11.05 -3.43
CA ASP A 253 12.08 -11.02 -4.85
C ASP A 253 11.45 -9.81 -5.53
N MET A 254 12.29 -8.84 -5.88
CA MET A 254 11.85 -7.55 -6.39
C MET A 254 11.74 -7.46 -7.90
N TYR A 255 12.14 -8.50 -8.65
CA TYR A 255 12.08 -8.48 -10.11
C TYR A 255 10.67 -8.12 -10.62
N PRO A 256 10.51 -7.18 -11.59
CA PRO A 256 11.55 -6.52 -12.40
C PRO A 256 12.14 -5.23 -11.82
N ILE A 257 11.76 -4.85 -10.60
CA ILE A 257 12.30 -3.68 -9.91
C ILE A 257 13.75 -3.98 -9.47
N ASN A 258 14.70 -3.30 -10.10
CA ASN A 258 16.11 -3.25 -9.70
C ASN A 258 16.38 -2.06 -8.79
#